data_AF-A0A537WGV8-F1
#
_entry.id   AF-A0A537WGV8-F1
#
_cell.length_a   1.000
_cell.length_b   1.000
_cell.length_c   1.000
_cell.angle_alpha   90.00
_cell.angle_beta   90.00
_cell.angle_gamma   90.00
#
_symmetry.space_group_name_H-M   'P 1'
#
loop_
_entity.id
_entity.type
_entity.pdbx_description
1 polymer ?
#
loop_
_entity_poly.entity_id
_entity_poly.type
_entity_poly.pdbx_seq_one_letter_code
_entity_poly.pdbx_strand_id
1 'polypeptide(L)'
;ASGAAGADRYLSQDDVVAFGGRRLMVRPTPGHTNGCLTFVLDDRSIAFTGDCLMIRGAGRTDFQGGDAAAMYRSIHEQIFTLPDDCLLYPSHDYRGLTVTSVGEERRFNPRIGGEIGVGDFTGYMKNLGLAHPKLMDIAVPANLRCGQPEIDEAAESTAPADPGWATLRYSFAGVWEIDPLGLEEHTAPVQILDVREPEEFTGPLGHIRDAILIPLGDLAKRAGELSRDRPIVAVCRAGGRSAQATNILQQAGFKDVANLTGGMLRWRAEGHPVEGGSA
;
A
#
# COMPACT_ATOMS: atom_id res chain seq x y z
N ALA A 1 -17.84 21.05 -0.27
CA ALA A 1 -16.42 20.88 -0.63
C ALA A 1 -15.71 20.24 0.56
N SER A 2 -14.79 19.30 0.31
CA SER A 2 -14.10 18.50 1.35
C SER A 2 -13.16 19.30 2.26
N GLY A 3 -12.84 20.56 1.90
CA GLY A 3 -11.92 21.41 2.65
C GLY A 3 -10.44 21.13 2.40
N ALA A 4 -10.11 20.09 1.62
CA ALA A 4 -8.73 19.79 1.25
C ALA A 4 -8.18 20.85 0.28
N ALA A 5 -6.88 21.13 0.38
CA ALA A 5 -6.10 21.99 -0.49
C ALA A 5 -4.92 21.21 -1.08
N GLY A 6 -4.41 21.67 -2.22
CA GLY A 6 -3.25 21.07 -2.89
C GLY A 6 -3.57 19.84 -3.76
N ALA A 7 -4.84 19.51 -3.99
CA ALA A 7 -5.19 18.43 -4.92
C ALA A 7 -4.97 18.88 -6.38
N ASP A 8 -4.38 18.02 -7.20
CA ASP A 8 -4.21 18.27 -8.65
C ASP A 8 -5.55 18.37 -9.37
N ARG A 9 -6.53 17.58 -8.93
CA ARG A 9 -7.89 17.59 -9.46
C ARG A 9 -8.92 17.46 -8.35
N TYR A 10 -9.76 18.48 -8.22
CA TYR A 10 -10.97 18.43 -7.40
C TYR A 10 -12.09 17.79 -8.20
N LEU A 11 -12.87 16.94 -7.53
CA LEU A 11 -13.96 16.20 -8.14
C LEU A 11 -15.30 16.67 -7.58
N SER A 12 -16.29 16.68 -8.47
CA SER A 12 -17.66 17.11 -8.23
C SER A 12 -18.64 16.09 -8.81
N GLN A 13 -19.94 16.38 -8.71
CA GLN A 13 -20.95 15.49 -9.26
C GLN A 13 -20.76 15.26 -10.76
N ASP A 14 -20.94 14.02 -11.19
CA ASP A 14 -20.87 13.59 -12.60
C ASP A 14 -19.49 13.75 -13.26
N ASP A 15 -18.46 14.14 -12.50
CA ASP A 15 -17.08 14.07 -12.95
C ASP A 15 -16.70 12.65 -13.35
N VAL A 16 -15.81 12.55 -14.33
CA VAL A 16 -15.30 11.27 -14.84
C VAL A 16 -13.79 11.20 -14.65
N VAL A 17 -13.32 10.12 -14.04
CA VAL A 17 -11.90 9.76 -13.93
C VAL A 17 -11.61 8.63 -14.92
N ALA A 18 -10.92 8.94 -16.02
CA ALA A 18 -10.61 7.97 -17.07
C ALA A 18 -9.22 7.35 -16.86
N PHE A 19 -9.08 6.07 -17.20
CA PHE A 19 -7.83 5.32 -17.18
C PHE A 19 -7.86 4.19 -18.22
N GLY A 20 -6.97 4.26 -19.21
CA GLY A 20 -7.02 3.37 -20.37
C GLY A 20 -8.37 3.45 -21.07
N GLY A 21 -8.98 2.30 -21.37
CA GLY A 21 -10.33 2.21 -21.95
C GLY A 21 -11.47 2.23 -20.93
N ARG A 22 -11.19 2.51 -19.64
CA ARG A 22 -12.15 2.45 -18.54
C ARG A 22 -12.34 3.83 -17.90
N ARG A 23 -13.43 3.99 -17.16
CA ARG A 23 -13.72 5.23 -16.42
C ARG A 23 -14.51 4.98 -15.13
N LEU A 24 -14.28 5.84 -14.14
CA LEU A 24 -15.08 5.96 -12.92
C LEU A 24 -15.92 7.23 -12.97
N MET A 25 -17.21 7.09 -12.69
CA MET A 25 -18.15 8.18 -12.51
C MET A 25 -18.22 8.56 -11.03
N VAL A 26 -18.12 9.85 -10.75
CA VAL A 26 -18.16 10.38 -9.38
C VAL A 26 -19.59 10.66 -8.95
N ARG A 27 -20.00 10.07 -7.83
CA ARG A 27 -21.27 10.37 -7.14
C ARG A 27 -20.98 10.96 -5.77
N PRO A 28 -21.37 12.21 -5.48
CA PRO A 28 -21.23 12.77 -4.14
C PRO A 28 -22.11 12.00 -3.15
N THR A 29 -21.50 11.52 -2.08
CA THR A 29 -22.20 10.75 -1.03
C THR A 29 -21.85 11.30 0.34
N PRO A 30 -22.16 12.59 0.62
CA PRO A 30 -21.88 13.20 1.92
C PRO A 30 -22.64 12.46 3.03
N GLY A 31 -22.04 12.46 4.22
CA GLY A 31 -22.65 11.84 5.39
C GLY A 31 -21.63 11.41 6.42
N HIS A 32 -20.62 10.64 6.01
CA HIS A 32 -19.50 10.32 6.88
C HIS A 32 -18.62 11.56 7.08
N THR A 33 -18.32 12.23 5.97
CA THR A 33 -17.83 13.61 5.91
C THR A 33 -18.66 14.39 4.90
N ASN A 34 -18.50 15.72 4.87
CA ASN A 34 -19.12 16.58 3.86
C ASN A 34 -18.48 16.45 2.45
N GLY A 35 -17.36 15.73 2.33
CA GLY A 35 -16.57 15.57 1.11
C GLY A 35 -16.54 14.15 0.56
N CYS A 36 -17.30 13.22 1.13
CA CYS A 36 -17.32 11.83 0.68
C CYS A 36 -17.86 11.71 -0.75
N LEU A 37 -17.20 10.87 -1.54
CA LEU A 37 -17.57 10.50 -2.90
C LEU A 37 -17.66 8.97 -2.99
N THR A 38 -18.55 8.49 -3.86
CA THR A 38 -18.61 7.12 -4.33
C THR A 38 -18.17 7.10 -5.80
N PHE A 39 -17.30 6.15 -6.16
CA PHE A 39 -16.81 5.99 -7.53
C PHE A 39 -17.44 4.77 -8.19
N VAL A 40 -18.14 4.96 -9.31
CA VAL A 40 -18.87 3.89 -10.00
C VAL A 40 -18.20 3.57 -11.32
N LEU A 41 -17.89 2.29 -11.56
CA LEU A 41 -17.29 1.83 -12.81
C LEU A 41 -18.25 2.03 -13.99
N ASP A 42 -17.72 2.27 -15.19
CA ASP A 42 -18.49 2.56 -16.40
C ASP A 42 -19.65 1.60 -16.72
N ASP A 43 -19.43 0.30 -16.51
CA ASP A 43 -20.41 -0.77 -16.71
C ASP A 43 -21.34 -0.96 -15.49
N ARG A 44 -21.15 -0.18 -14.42
CA ARG A 44 -21.89 -0.23 -13.16
C ARG A 44 -21.82 -1.57 -12.43
N SER A 45 -20.85 -2.42 -12.76
CA SER A 45 -20.61 -3.69 -12.07
C SER A 45 -19.97 -3.52 -10.69
N ILE A 46 -19.28 -2.40 -10.46
CA ILE A 46 -18.53 -2.09 -9.24
C ILE A 46 -18.77 -0.64 -8.82
N ALA A 47 -18.93 -0.41 -7.52
CA ALA A 47 -18.80 0.90 -6.89
C ALA A 47 -17.90 0.85 -5.65
N PHE A 48 -17.03 1.86 -5.52
CA PHE A 48 -16.20 2.09 -4.34
C PHE A 48 -16.91 3.10 -3.44
N THR A 49 -17.43 2.65 -2.29
CA THR A 49 -18.39 3.41 -1.47
C THR A 49 -17.75 4.24 -0.36
N GLY A 50 -16.42 4.22 -0.27
CA GLY A 50 -15.69 4.87 0.80
C GLY A 50 -16.15 4.38 2.18
N ASP A 51 -16.29 5.31 3.10
CA ASP A 51 -16.93 5.08 4.41
C ASP A 51 -18.40 5.54 4.44
N CYS A 52 -19.04 5.77 3.28
CA CYS A 52 -20.47 6.08 3.24
C CYS A 52 -21.31 4.83 3.57
N LEU A 53 -21.14 3.77 2.79
CA LEU A 53 -21.78 2.47 3.00
C LEU A 53 -20.71 1.39 3.20
N MET A 54 -20.89 0.56 4.23
CA MET A 54 -19.99 -0.53 4.60
C MET A 54 -20.74 -1.88 4.60
N ILE A 55 -20.02 -3.00 4.63
CA ILE A 55 -20.62 -4.33 4.64
C ILE A 55 -21.46 -4.52 5.91
N ARG A 56 -22.80 -4.53 5.76
CA ARG A 56 -23.78 -4.55 6.85
C ARG A 56 -23.60 -3.42 7.87
N GLY A 57 -23.12 -2.27 7.41
CA GLY A 57 -22.89 -1.10 8.25
C GLY A 57 -22.86 0.20 7.45
N ALA A 58 -22.41 1.27 8.11
CA ALA A 58 -22.17 2.58 7.52
C ALA A 58 -21.09 3.28 8.35
N GLY A 59 -20.36 4.22 7.76
CA GLY A 59 -19.37 5.02 8.51
C GLY A 59 -20.03 5.89 9.59
N ARG A 60 -19.24 6.33 10.56
CA ARG A 60 -19.72 7.24 11.62
C ARG A 60 -20.08 8.62 11.06
N THR A 61 -20.92 9.39 11.74
CA THR A 61 -21.45 10.68 11.23
C THR A 61 -21.26 11.84 12.20
N ASP A 62 -20.43 11.67 13.23
CA ASP A 62 -20.30 12.58 14.39
C ASP A 62 -19.05 13.48 14.34
N PHE A 63 -18.23 13.37 13.29
CA PHE A 63 -17.02 14.18 13.06
C PHE A 63 -16.96 14.68 11.61
N GLN A 64 -16.00 15.57 11.30
CA GLN A 64 -15.65 15.97 9.92
C GLN A 64 -16.83 16.50 9.06
N GLY A 65 -17.80 17.17 9.70
CA GLY A 65 -19.01 17.65 9.04
C GLY A 65 -19.97 16.52 8.63
N GLY A 66 -19.90 15.37 9.32
CA GLY A 66 -20.80 14.26 9.13
C GLY A 66 -22.25 14.59 9.50
N ASP A 67 -23.19 13.94 8.81
CA ASP A 67 -24.63 14.12 8.96
C ASP A 67 -25.32 12.80 8.58
N ALA A 68 -25.99 12.18 9.55
CA ALA A 68 -26.69 10.91 9.34
C ALA A 68 -27.90 11.03 8.40
N ALA A 69 -28.61 12.15 8.39
CA ALA A 69 -29.71 12.36 7.45
C ALA A 69 -29.19 12.56 6.03
N ALA A 70 -28.05 13.25 5.87
CA ALA A 70 -27.37 13.35 4.58
C ALA A 70 -26.84 11.98 4.12
N MET A 71 -26.24 11.19 5.03
CA MET A 71 -25.78 9.83 4.72
C MET A 71 -26.93 8.94 4.25
N TYR A 72 -28.08 8.99 4.92
CA TYR A 72 -29.28 8.25 4.52
C TYR A 72 -29.67 8.57 3.07
N ARG A 73 -29.81 9.86 2.74
CA ARG A 73 -30.14 10.30 1.38
C ARG A 73 -29.08 9.86 0.37
N SER A 74 -27.80 10.05 0.69
CA SER A 74 -26.68 9.62 -0.16
C SER A 74 -26.75 8.13 -0.49
N ILE A 75 -26.95 7.26 0.51
CA ILE A 75 -27.04 5.81 0.28
C ILE A 75 -28.25 5.49 -0.59
N HIS A 76 -29.43 6.02 -0.28
CA HIS A 76 -30.66 5.70 -1.01
C HIS A 76 -30.68 6.24 -2.44
N GLU A 77 -30.21 7.47 -2.66
CA GLU A 77 -30.29 8.14 -3.95
C GLU A 77 -29.10 7.81 -4.87
N GLN A 78 -27.90 7.59 -4.30
CA GLN A 78 -26.67 7.44 -5.08
C GLN A 78 -26.13 6.00 -5.12
N ILE A 79 -26.42 5.16 -4.12
CA ILE A 79 -25.88 3.79 -4.06
C ILE A 79 -26.97 2.76 -4.35
N PHE A 80 -28.12 2.83 -3.67
CA PHE A 80 -29.23 1.87 -3.86
C PHE A 80 -29.98 2.01 -5.19
N THR A 81 -29.67 3.05 -5.98
CA THR A 81 -30.13 3.21 -7.38
C THR A 81 -29.26 2.49 -8.41
N LEU A 82 -28.14 1.88 -7.99
CA LEU A 82 -27.32 1.02 -8.84
C LEU A 82 -27.98 -0.38 -9.02
N PRO A 83 -27.54 -1.18 -10.02
CA PRO A 83 -28.01 -2.56 -10.19
C PRO A 83 -27.81 -3.41 -8.92
N ASP A 84 -28.73 -4.32 -8.63
CA ASP A 84 -28.66 -5.18 -7.43
C ASP A 84 -27.36 -6.00 -7.35
N ASP A 85 -26.82 -6.42 -8.49
CA ASP A 85 -25.60 -7.20 -8.64
C ASP A 85 -24.32 -6.35 -8.66
N CYS A 86 -24.43 -5.01 -8.59
CA CYS A 86 -23.29 -4.13 -8.46
C CYS A 86 -22.55 -4.41 -7.15
N LEU A 87 -21.27 -4.74 -7.26
CA LEU A 87 -20.39 -5.01 -6.14
C LEU A 87 -19.98 -3.70 -5.46
N LEU A 88 -20.03 -3.70 -4.13
CA LEU A 88 -19.70 -2.56 -3.29
C LEU A 88 -18.42 -2.85 -2.51
N TYR A 89 -17.39 -2.05 -2.76
CA TYR A 89 -16.11 -2.09 -2.07
C TYR A 89 -15.98 -0.89 -1.12
N PRO A 90 -16.11 -1.08 0.20
CA PRO A 90 -15.90 -0.01 1.18
C PRO A 90 -14.41 0.27 1.42
N SER A 91 -14.10 1.41 2.05
CA SER A 91 -12.72 1.74 2.47
C SER A 91 -12.22 0.91 3.65
N HIS A 92 -13.14 0.40 4.49
CA HIS A 92 -12.80 -0.35 5.69
C HIS A 92 -13.73 -1.54 5.90
N ASP A 93 -13.20 -2.58 6.54
CA ASP A 93 -13.94 -3.65 7.18
C ASP A 93 -13.15 -4.11 8.42
N TYR A 94 -13.86 -4.57 9.45
CA TYR A 94 -13.26 -4.97 10.73
C TYR A 94 -13.50 -6.46 11.07
N ARG A 95 -13.96 -7.24 10.10
CA ARG A 95 -14.36 -8.65 10.23
C ARG A 95 -13.71 -9.58 9.19
N GLY A 96 -12.87 -9.06 8.30
CA GLY A 96 -12.22 -9.81 7.23
C GLY A 96 -13.10 -10.01 6.00
N LEU A 97 -14.18 -9.24 5.85
CA LEU A 97 -15.05 -9.23 4.68
C LEU A 97 -14.51 -8.25 3.64
N THR A 98 -14.57 -8.61 2.37
CA THR A 98 -13.90 -7.86 1.30
C THR A 98 -14.86 -7.14 0.35
N VAL A 99 -16.09 -7.64 0.18
CA VAL A 99 -17.07 -7.10 -0.78
C VAL A 99 -18.50 -7.47 -0.36
N THR A 100 -19.47 -6.65 -0.76
CA THR A 100 -20.92 -6.92 -0.68
C THR A 100 -21.58 -6.49 -2.00
N SER A 101 -22.89 -6.57 -2.12
CA SER A 101 -23.64 -6.07 -3.29
C SER A 101 -24.72 -5.07 -2.89
N VAL A 102 -25.16 -4.26 -3.85
CA VAL A 102 -26.29 -3.33 -3.66
C VAL A 102 -27.53 -4.08 -3.19
N GLY A 103 -27.86 -5.21 -3.82
CA GLY A 103 -29.02 -6.00 -3.48
C GLY A 103 -28.95 -6.56 -2.05
N GLU A 104 -27.77 -6.99 -1.61
CA GLU A 104 -27.55 -7.44 -0.24
C GLU A 104 -27.70 -6.32 0.77
N GLU A 105 -27.04 -5.18 0.58
CA GLU A 105 -27.13 -4.07 1.55
C GLU A 105 -28.53 -3.47 1.58
N ARG A 106 -29.18 -3.32 0.43
CA ARG A 106 -30.56 -2.81 0.36
C ARG A 106 -31.55 -3.69 1.12
N ARG A 107 -31.33 -5.01 1.17
CA ARG A 107 -32.23 -5.96 1.87
C ARG A 107 -31.83 -6.23 3.32
N PHE A 108 -30.52 -6.29 3.59
CA PHE A 108 -30.00 -6.91 4.80
C PHE A 108 -29.07 -6.01 5.62
N ASN A 109 -28.80 -4.78 5.20
CA ASN A 109 -28.06 -3.87 6.06
C ASN A 109 -28.91 -3.53 7.30
N PRO A 110 -28.46 -3.87 8.51
CA PRO A 110 -29.26 -3.74 9.72
C PRO A 110 -29.47 -2.28 10.16
N ARG A 111 -28.78 -1.32 9.54
CA ARG A 111 -28.88 0.11 9.87
C ARG A 111 -29.73 0.89 8.87
N ILE A 112 -29.70 0.53 7.59
CA ILE A 112 -30.21 1.36 6.49
C ILE A 112 -31.03 0.57 5.47
N GLY A 113 -30.95 -0.77 5.48
CA GLY A 113 -31.65 -1.64 4.53
C GLY A 113 -33.11 -1.90 4.92
N GLY A 114 -33.82 -2.63 4.06
CA GLY A 114 -35.21 -3.01 4.27
C GLY A 114 -36.14 -1.80 4.29
N GLU A 115 -36.99 -1.73 5.30
CA GLU A 115 -38.00 -0.67 5.48
C GLU A 115 -37.57 0.42 6.47
N ILE A 116 -36.28 0.43 6.86
CA ILE A 116 -35.76 1.38 7.85
C ILE A 116 -35.88 2.82 7.32
N GLY A 117 -36.53 3.69 8.11
CA GLY A 117 -36.68 5.10 7.78
C GLY A 117 -35.49 5.97 8.21
N VAL A 118 -35.43 7.20 7.70
CA VAL A 118 -34.38 8.17 8.07
C VAL A 118 -34.36 8.48 9.58
N GLY A 119 -35.52 8.48 10.24
CA GLY A 119 -35.62 8.67 11.69
C GLY A 119 -34.95 7.55 12.47
N ASP A 120 -35.17 6.30 12.06
CA ASP A 120 -34.56 5.12 12.69
C ASP A 120 -33.04 5.11 12.51
N PHE A 121 -32.57 5.39 11.30
CA PHE A 121 -31.14 5.45 11.00
C PHE A 121 -30.45 6.57 11.79
N THR A 122 -30.98 7.79 11.76
CA THR A 122 -30.40 8.92 12.51
C THR A 122 -30.41 8.66 14.02
N GLY A 123 -31.49 8.06 14.55
CA GLY A 123 -31.57 7.60 15.93
C GLY A 123 -30.51 6.55 16.26
N TYR A 124 -30.30 5.57 15.40
CA TYR A 124 -29.26 4.55 15.56
C TYR A 124 -27.86 5.18 15.58
N MET A 125 -27.54 6.01 14.60
CA MET A 125 -26.22 6.64 14.46
C MET A 125 -25.87 7.54 15.65
N LYS A 126 -26.86 8.27 16.20
CA LYS A 126 -26.68 9.13 17.39
C LYS A 126 -26.33 8.34 18.65
N ASN A 127 -26.77 7.08 18.75
CA ASN A 127 -26.62 6.25 19.95
C ASN A 127 -25.49 5.21 19.82
N LEU A 128 -24.62 5.30 18.82
CA LEU A 128 -23.52 4.36 18.62
C LEU A 128 -22.47 4.38 19.74
N GLY A 129 -22.31 5.50 20.44
CA GLY A 129 -21.39 5.61 21.59
C GLY A 129 -19.93 5.26 21.28
N LEU A 130 -19.46 5.50 20.05
CA LEU A 130 -18.12 5.12 19.62
C LEU A 130 -17.05 5.96 20.32
N ALA A 131 -15.93 5.31 20.63
CA ALA A 131 -14.73 6.01 21.09
C ALA A 131 -14.27 7.07 20.07
N HIS A 132 -13.55 8.07 20.57
CA HIS A 132 -12.86 9.06 19.74
C HIS A 132 -11.88 8.36 18.77
N PRO A 133 -11.83 8.72 17.47
CA PRO A 133 -10.90 8.09 16.55
C PRO A 133 -9.44 8.39 16.94
N LYS A 134 -8.62 7.35 17.04
CA LYS A 134 -7.28 7.40 17.65
C LYS A 134 -6.27 8.30 16.94
N LEU A 135 -6.39 8.45 15.61
CA LEU A 135 -5.42 9.15 14.77
C LEU A 135 -6.01 10.39 14.09
N MET A 136 -7.22 10.82 14.46
CA MET A 136 -7.91 11.90 13.75
C MET A 136 -7.11 13.21 13.77
N ASP A 137 -6.53 13.55 14.93
CA ASP A 137 -5.78 14.79 15.14
C ASP A 137 -4.45 14.82 14.37
N ILE A 138 -3.98 13.67 13.87
CA ILE A 138 -2.78 13.54 13.03
C ILE A 138 -3.18 13.44 11.55
N ALA A 139 -4.11 12.54 11.24
CA ALA A 139 -4.46 12.20 9.88
C ALA A 139 -5.29 13.30 9.18
N VAL A 140 -6.22 13.95 9.88
CA VAL A 140 -7.09 14.96 9.25
C VAL A 140 -6.28 16.18 8.79
N PRO A 141 -5.40 16.80 9.62
CA PRO A 141 -4.58 17.93 9.15
C PRO A 141 -3.67 17.57 7.97
N ALA A 142 -3.03 16.39 8.01
CA ALA A 142 -2.18 15.92 6.91
C ALA A 142 -2.98 15.70 5.61
N ASN A 143 -4.15 15.07 5.71
CA ASN A 143 -4.99 14.75 4.55
C ASN A 143 -5.67 15.98 3.95
N LEU A 144 -5.97 17.02 4.75
CA LEU A 144 -6.43 18.31 4.24
C LEU A 144 -5.37 19.02 3.38
N ARG A 145 -4.10 18.59 3.45
CA ARG A 145 -3.00 19.04 2.59
C ARG A 145 -2.50 17.92 1.67
N CYS A 146 -3.40 17.02 1.27
CA CYS A 146 -3.12 15.93 0.34
C CYS A 146 -1.94 15.04 0.76
N GLY A 147 -1.83 14.72 2.05
CA GLY A 147 -0.80 13.83 2.59
C GLY A 147 0.49 14.54 3.03
N GLN A 148 0.47 15.87 3.09
CA GLN A 148 1.56 16.66 3.65
C GLN A 148 1.31 16.88 5.15
N PRO A 149 1.95 16.10 6.04
CA PRO A 149 1.84 16.35 7.47
C PRO A 149 2.35 17.75 7.80
N GLU A 150 1.95 18.27 8.96
CA GLU A 150 2.62 19.46 9.49
C GLU A 150 4.08 19.05 9.69
N ILE A 151 4.97 19.70 8.94
CA ILE A 151 6.40 19.52 9.15
C ILE A 151 6.66 20.18 10.49
N ASP A 152 6.65 19.38 11.55
CA ASP A 152 7.45 19.72 12.70
C ASP A 152 8.88 19.73 12.14
N GLU A 153 9.55 20.88 12.06
CA GLU A 153 10.94 20.95 11.58
C GLU A 153 11.87 20.03 12.40
N ALA A 154 11.38 19.53 13.54
CA ALA A 154 12.00 18.54 14.40
C ALA A 154 11.64 17.05 14.12
N ALA A 155 10.60 16.75 13.33
CA ALA A 155 10.20 15.38 13.03
C ALA A 155 10.77 14.93 11.66
N GLU A 156 11.96 14.34 11.70
CA GLU A 156 12.59 13.70 10.55
C GLU A 156 11.63 12.73 9.85
N SER A 157 11.65 12.75 8.51
CA SER A 157 11.07 11.70 7.68
C SER A 157 11.46 10.32 8.22
N THR A 158 10.48 9.47 8.54
CA THR A 158 10.73 8.08 8.93
C THR A 158 11.15 7.22 7.73
N ALA A 159 10.97 7.70 6.50
CA ALA A 159 11.57 7.08 5.34
C ALA A 159 13.09 7.32 5.41
N PRO A 160 13.90 6.26 5.36
CA PRO A 160 15.36 6.41 5.39
C PRO A 160 15.80 7.31 4.24
N ALA A 161 16.76 8.19 4.51
CA ALA A 161 17.35 9.05 3.49
C ALA A 161 17.88 8.19 2.33
N ASP A 162 17.80 8.73 1.12
CA ASP A 162 18.37 8.10 -0.07
C ASP A 162 19.86 7.77 0.18
N PRO A 163 20.29 6.50 0.05
CA PRO A 163 21.68 6.11 0.29
C PRO A 163 22.67 6.71 -0.72
N GLY A 164 22.22 7.13 -1.90
CA GLY A 164 23.02 7.87 -2.88
C GLY A 164 24.15 7.09 -3.58
N TRP A 165 24.39 5.82 -3.23
CA TRP A 165 25.47 5.01 -3.84
C TRP A 165 25.03 4.19 -5.07
N ALA A 166 23.73 4.05 -5.30
CA ALA A 166 23.14 3.43 -6.49
C ALA A 166 21.70 3.89 -6.71
N THR A 167 21.10 3.56 -7.85
CA THR A 167 19.66 3.73 -8.07
C THR A 167 18.91 2.64 -7.29
N LEU A 168 18.35 3.02 -6.14
CA LEU A 168 17.69 2.09 -5.22
C LEU A 168 16.21 2.41 -5.08
N ARG A 169 15.42 1.37 -4.80
CA ARG A 169 14.02 1.48 -4.44
C ARG A 169 13.81 1.00 -3.01
N TYR A 170 13.13 1.79 -2.18
CA TYR A 170 12.69 1.30 -0.87
C TYR A 170 11.35 0.56 -1.00
N SER A 171 11.36 -0.73 -0.68
CA SER A 171 10.16 -1.58 -0.73
C SER A 171 9.22 -1.31 0.45
N PHE A 172 7.93 -1.65 0.29
CA PHE A 172 6.94 -1.57 1.39
C PHE A 172 7.33 -2.43 2.61
N ALA A 173 8.11 -3.49 2.39
CA ALA A 173 8.63 -4.36 3.44
C ALA A 173 9.80 -3.73 4.22
N GLY A 174 10.20 -2.49 3.91
CA GLY A 174 11.29 -1.79 4.60
C GLY A 174 12.68 -2.22 4.15
N VAL A 175 12.82 -2.73 2.92
CA VAL A 175 14.10 -3.21 2.37
C VAL A 175 14.49 -2.35 1.18
N TRP A 176 15.73 -1.86 1.16
CA TRP A 176 16.34 -1.25 -0.02
C TRP A 176 16.59 -2.31 -1.08
N GLU A 177 16.13 -2.06 -2.29
CA GLU A 177 16.21 -2.98 -3.42
C GLU A 177 16.98 -2.34 -4.57
N ILE A 178 17.82 -3.15 -5.21
CA ILE A 178 18.46 -2.85 -6.48
C ILE A 178 17.97 -3.87 -7.51
N ASP A 179 17.71 -3.45 -8.74
CA ASP A 179 17.42 -4.36 -9.84
C ASP A 179 18.71 -4.76 -10.59
N PRO A 180 18.68 -5.83 -11.42
CA PRO A 180 19.88 -6.29 -12.12
C PRO A 180 20.57 -5.24 -12.99
N LEU A 181 19.82 -4.41 -13.73
CA LEU A 181 20.40 -3.36 -14.56
C LEU A 181 21.05 -2.27 -13.69
N GLY A 182 20.37 -1.84 -12.63
CA GLY A 182 20.92 -0.89 -11.67
C GLY A 182 22.20 -1.40 -10.98
N LEU A 183 22.30 -2.72 -10.77
CA LEU A 183 23.52 -3.36 -10.26
C LEU A 183 24.62 -3.47 -11.33
N GLU A 184 24.33 -3.51 -12.62
CA GLU A 184 25.40 -3.47 -13.64
C GLU A 184 25.92 -2.06 -13.89
N GLU A 185 25.03 -1.06 -13.84
CA GLU A 185 25.35 0.34 -14.15
C GLU A 185 25.86 1.15 -12.95
N HIS A 186 26.05 0.51 -11.79
CA HIS A 186 26.47 1.20 -10.57
C HIS A 186 27.86 1.85 -10.73
N THR A 187 28.05 3.01 -10.11
CA THR A 187 29.31 3.76 -10.15
C THR A 187 30.20 3.51 -8.93
N ALA A 188 29.61 3.12 -7.79
CA ALA A 188 30.31 2.91 -6.53
C ALA A 188 30.73 1.45 -6.33
N PRO A 189 31.98 1.13 -5.96
CA PRO A 189 32.42 -0.26 -5.84
C PRO A 189 31.67 -1.03 -4.74
N VAL A 190 30.73 -1.90 -5.13
CA VAL A 190 29.90 -2.70 -4.20
C VAL A 190 30.53 -4.05 -3.86
N GLN A 191 30.08 -4.65 -2.76
CA GLN A 191 30.38 -6.03 -2.37
C GLN A 191 29.18 -6.91 -2.70
N ILE A 192 29.35 -7.92 -3.55
CA ILE A 192 28.28 -8.89 -3.80
C ILE A 192 28.34 -9.97 -2.73
N LEU A 193 27.29 -10.08 -1.93
CA LEU A 193 27.16 -11.12 -0.92
C LEU A 193 26.16 -12.16 -1.40
N ASP A 194 26.62 -13.37 -1.67
CA ASP A 194 25.75 -14.50 -1.99
C ASP A 194 25.43 -15.28 -0.71
N VAL A 195 24.13 -15.34 -0.35
CA VAL A 195 23.64 -16.01 0.87
C VAL A 195 22.98 -17.36 0.61
N ARG A 196 23.18 -17.93 -0.58
CA ARG A 196 22.72 -19.28 -0.91
C ARG A 196 23.60 -20.35 -0.24
N GLU A 197 23.17 -21.60 -0.35
CA GLU A 197 23.99 -22.74 0.06
C GLU A 197 25.13 -22.99 -0.93
N PRO A 198 26.27 -23.60 -0.51
CA PRO A 198 27.42 -23.84 -1.38
C PRO A 198 27.11 -24.62 -2.67
N GLU A 199 26.15 -25.55 -2.61
CA GLU A 199 25.71 -26.33 -3.76
C GLU A 199 24.95 -25.49 -4.78
N GLU A 200 24.25 -24.43 -4.33
CA GLU A 200 23.59 -23.49 -5.23
C GLU A 200 24.57 -22.50 -5.87
N PHE A 201 25.62 -22.10 -5.14
CA PHE A 201 26.65 -21.15 -5.60
C PHE A 201 27.48 -21.71 -6.77
N THR A 202 27.79 -23.01 -6.69
CA THR A 202 28.48 -23.77 -7.75
C THR A 202 27.51 -24.48 -8.71
N GLY A 203 26.21 -24.34 -8.47
CA GLY A 203 25.15 -25.00 -9.23
C GLY A 203 24.89 -24.38 -10.61
N PRO A 204 23.79 -24.79 -11.28
CA PRO A 204 23.52 -24.43 -12.68
C PRO A 204 23.32 -22.92 -12.89
N LEU A 205 22.88 -22.19 -11.87
CA LEU A 205 22.70 -20.74 -11.93
C LEU A 205 24.03 -19.97 -11.92
N GLY A 206 25.16 -20.60 -11.56
CA GLY A 206 26.41 -19.91 -11.30
C GLY A 206 26.26 -18.89 -10.17
N HIS A 207 27.13 -17.88 -10.16
CA HIS A 207 27.06 -16.73 -9.25
C HIS A 207 27.52 -15.47 -9.96
N ILE A 208 27.18 -14.30 -9.39
CA ILE A 208 27.70 -13.03 -9.89
C ILE A 208 29.21 -12.98 -9.63
N ARG A 209 29.96 -12.42 -10.58
CA ARG A 209 31.41 -12.28 -10.49
C ARG A 209 31.86 -11.63 -9.17
N ASP A 210 32.95 -12.14 -8.61
CA ASP A 210 33.57 -11.67 -7.37
C ASP A 210 32.65 -11.75 -6.12
N ALA A 211 31.58 -12.56 -6.19
CA ALA A 211 30.65 -12.73 -5.06
C ALA A 211 31.31 -13.46 -3.88
N ILE A 212 31.07 -12.92 -2.68
CA ILE A 212 31.47 -13.51 -1.41
C ILE A 212 30.35 -14.44 -0.94
N LEU A 213 30.65 -15.74 -0.84
CA LEU A 213 29.69 -16.74 -0.34
C LEU A 213 29.68 -16.78 1.19
N ILE A 214 28.57 -16.35 1.79
CA ILE A 214 28.27 -16.56 3.23
C ILE A 214 26.82 -17.02 3.34
N PRO A 215 26.55 -18.33 3.49
CA PRO A 215 25.19 -18.84 3.63
C PRO A 215 24.41 -18.11 4.72
N LEU A 216 23.10 -17.89 4.49
CA LEU A 216 22.27 -17.08 5.38
C LEU A 216 22.35 -17.51 6.85
N GLY A 217 22.41 -18.82 7.11
CA GLY A 217 22.49 -19.39 8.47
C GLY A 217 23.78 -19.05 9.22
N ASP A 218 24.86 -18.74 8.49
CA ASP A 218 26.17 -18.38 9.06
C ASP A 218 26.41 -16.87 9.08
N LEU A 219 25.60 -16.10 8.34
CA LEU A 219 25.79 -14.67 8.11
C LEU A 219 25.95 -13.87 9.40
N ALA A 220 25.10 -14.11 10.42
CA ALA A 220 25.17 -13.38 11.68
C ALA A 220 26.51 -13.56 12.41
N LYS A 221 27.17 -14.72 12.25
CA LYS A 221 28.47 -15.03 12.88
C LYS A 221 29.64 -14.54 12.03
N ARG A 222 29.46 -14.53 10.71
CA ARG A 222 30.50 -14.23 9.71
C ARG A 222 30.42 -12.82 9.13
N ALA A 223 29.47 -11.99 9.58
CA ALA A 223 29.30 -10.62 9.10
C ALA A 223 30.57 -9.76 9.23
N GLY A 224 31.46 -10.09 10.18
CA GLY A 224 32.77 -9.43 10.32
C GLY A 224 33.75 -9.64 9.16
N GLU A 225 33.47 -10.58 8.24
CA GLU A 225 34.26 -10.80 7.02
C GLU A 225 33.96 -9.75 5.93
N LEU A 226 32.85 -9.01 6.06
CA LEU A 226 32.40 -8.01 5.10
C LEU A 226 32.95 -6.62 5.48
N SER A 227 33.38 -5.85 4.48
CA SER A 227 33.81 -4.47 4.71
C SER A 227 32.62 -3.59 5.07
N ARG A 228 32.81 -2.67 6.02
CA ARG A 228 31.83 -1.64 6.38
C ARG A 228 31.94 -0.37 5.53
N ASP A 229 33.00 -0.25 4.73
CA ASP A 229 33.33 0.95 3.96
C ASP A 229 32.78 0.91 2.53
N ARG A 230 32.14 -0.21 2.15
CA ARG A 230 31.59 -0.42 0.81
C ARG A 230 30.15 -0.93 0.91
N PRO A 231 29.24 -0.46 0.03
CA PRO A 231 27.88 -0.97 0.00
C PRO A 231 27.83 -2.47 -0.25
N ILE A 232 26.83 -3.15 0.31
CA ILE A 232 26.62 -4.59 0.14
C ILE A 232 25.34 -4.81 -0.67
N VAL A 233 25.44 -5.66 -1.69
CA VAL A 233 24.27 -6.17 -2.42
C VAL A 233 24.12 -7.64 -2.10
N ALA A 234 23.09 -7.97 -1.33
CA ALA A 234 22.77 -9.34 -0.95
C ALA A 234 22.00 -10.03 -2.07
N VAL A 235 22.43 -11.25 -2.41
CA VAL A 235 21.90 -12.06 -3.51
C VAL A 235 21.55 -13.44 -2.98
N CYS A 236 20.39 -13.95 -3.41
CA CYS A 236 20.04 -15.35 -3.23
C CYS A 236 19.41 -15.90 -4.51
N ARG A 237 18.76 -17.08 -4.44
CA ARG A 237 18.09 -17.67 -5.60
C ARG A 237 16.99 -16.79 -6.20
N ALA A 238 16.13 -16.19 -5.38
CA ALA A 238 14.89 -15.53 -5.84
C ALA A 238 14.53 -14.22 -5.11
N GLY A 239 15.43 -13.66 -4.29
CA GLY A 239 15.21 -12.41 -3.54
C GLY A 239 14.74 -12.57 -2.08
N GLY A 240 14.21 -13.73 -1.68
CA GLY A 240 13.65 -13.91 -0.32
C GLY A 240 14.71 -13.98 0.80
N ARG A 241 15.69 -14.88 0.67
CA ARG A 241 16.78 -15.03 1.68
C ARG A 241 17.68 -13.80 1.74
N SER A 242 17.93 -13.17 0.61
CA SER A 242 18.72 -11.94 0.54
C SER A 242 18.03 -10.75 1.20
N ALA A 243 16.69 -10.63 1.14
CA ALA A 243 15.96 -9.65 1.94
C ALA A 243 16.06 -9.91 3.46
N GLN A 244 16.15 -11.18 3.89
CA GLN A 244 16.45 -11.48 5.30
C GLN A 244 17.90 -11.12 5.65
N ALA A 245 18.84 -11.35 4.74
CA ALA A 245 20.24 -10.98 4.92
C ALA A 245 20.42 -9.46 5.10
N THR A 246 19.67 -8.63 4.37
CA THR A 246 19.76 -7.16 4.54
C THR A 246 19.40 -6.75 5.97
N ASN A 247 18.36 -7.35 6.56
CA ASN A 247 17.97 -7.08 7.94
C ASN A 247 19.05 -7.50 8.95
N ILE A 248 19.67 -8.66 8.75
CA ILE A 248 20.77 -9.15 9.61
C ILE A 248 21.95 -8.19 9.55
N LEU A 249 22.33 -7.74 8.35
CA LEU A 249 23.42 -6.81 8.14
C LEU A 249 23.12 -5.43 8.75
N GLN A 250 21.91 -4.91 8.56
CA GLN A 250 21.49 -3.65 9.18
C GLN A 250 21.56 -3.72 10.72
N GLN A 251 21.10 -4.83 11.32
CA GLN A 251 21.22 -5.07 12.77
C GLN A 251 22.68 -5.20 13.22
N ALA A 252 23.57 -5.71 12.36
CA ALA A 252 25.01 -5.74 12.59
C ALA A 252 25.71 -4.39 12.32
N GLY A 253 24.96 -3.34 11.99
CA GLY A 253 25.44 -1.97 11.82
C GLY A 253 25.97 -1.64 10.42
N PHE A 254 25.64 -2.44 9.41
CA PHE A 254 25.89 -2.08 8.01
C PHE A 254 24.81 -1.10 7.55
N LYS A 255 25.22 0.07 7.06
CA LYS A 255 24.29 1.15 6.67
C LYS A 255 23.83 0.99 5.23
N ASP A 256 24.78 0.70 4.34
CA ASP A 256 24.56 0.63 2.90
C ASP A 256 24.38 -0.82 2.46
N VAL A 257 23.14 -1.28 2.52
CA VAL A 257 22.78 -2.65 2.17
C VAL A 257 21.54 -2.67 1.30
N ALA A 258 21.61 -3.35 0.16
CA ALA A 258 20.47 -3.57 -0.73
C ALA A 258 20.26 -5.05 -1.06
N ASN A 259 19.02 -5.41 -1.36
CA ASN A 259 18.61 -6.71 -1.86
C ASN A 259 18.56 -6.71 -3.39
N LEU A 260 19.15 -7.70 -4.05
CA LEU A 260 18.97 -7.88 -5.50
C LEU A 260 17.58 -8.43 -5.79
N THR A 261 16.74 -7.60 -6.40
CA THR A 261 15.35 -7.93 -6.74
C THR A 261 15.29 -9.14 -7.68
N GLY A 262 14.55 -10.19 -7.29
CA GLY A 262 14.39 -11.41 -8.09
C GLY A 262 15.59 -12.38 -8.05
N GLY A 263 16.69 -12.01 -7.39
CA GLY A 263 17.87 -12.87 -7.18
C GLY A 263 18.50 -13.42 -8.47
N MET A 264 19.23 -14.52 -8.33
CA MET A 264 19.93 -15.18 -9.44
C MET A 264 19.00 -15.67 -10.57
N LEU A 265 17.75 -16.01 -10.26
CA LEU A 265 16.77 -16.38 -11.29
C LEU A 265 16.53 -15.23 -12.27
N ARG A 266 16.28 -14.03 -11.74
CA ARG A 266 16.05 -12.83 -12.57
C ARG A 266 17.34 -12.41 -13.28
N TRP A 267 18.46 -12.40 -12.56
CA TRP A 267 19.79 -12.11 -13.13
C TRP A 267 20.09 -12.97 -14.36
N ARG A 268 19.86 -14.29 -14.26
CA ARG A 268 20.06 -15.22 -15.37
C ARG A 268 19.03 -15.07 -16.49
N ALA A 269 17.76 -14.83 -16.15
CA ALA A 269 16.71 -14.64 -17.14
C ALA A 269 16.92 -13.40 -18.00
N GLU A 270 17.53 -12.35 -17.44
CA GLU A 270 17.86 -11.10 -18.13
C GLU A 270 19.23 -11.16 -18.87
N GLY A 271 19.96 -12.28 -18.77
CA GLY A 271 21.18 -12.52 -19.55
C GLY A 271 22.45 -11.87 -18.98
N HIS A 272 22.44 -11.48 -17.72
CA HIS A 272 23.58 -10.84 -17.08
C HIS A 272 24.75 -11.82 -16.84
N PRO A 273 26.02 -11.34 -16.81
CA PRO A 273 27.20 -12.18 -16.67
C PRO A 273 27.24 -12.95 -15.35
N VAL A 274 27.76 -14.18 -15.41
CA VAL A 274 27.97 -15.04 -14.23
C VAL A 274 29.32 -15.75 -14.32
N GLU A 275 29.85 -16.14 -13.17
CA GLU A 275 30.95 -17.09 -13.04
C GLU A 275 30.39 -18.48 -12.71
N GLY A 276 30.89 -19.49 -13.44
CA GLY A 276 30.33 -20.85 -13.38
C GLY A 276 28.90 -20.96 -13.93
N GLY A 277 28.24 -22.09 -13.64
CA GLY A 277 26.91 -22.41 -14.15
C GLY A 277 26.93 -23.09 -15.52
N SER A 278 25.84 -23.79 -15.84
CA SER A 278 25.60 -24.35 -17.17
C SER A 278 24.76 -23.36 -17.98
N ALA A 279 25.15 -23.14 -19.24
CA ALA A 279 24.35 -22.39 -20.21
C ALA A 279 22.97 -23.04 -20.40
#